data_AF-W4VC68-F1
#
_entry.id   AF-W4VC68-F1
#
_cell.length_a   1.000
_cell.length_b   1.000
_cell.length_c   1.000
_cell.angle_alpha   90.00
_cell.angle_beta   90.00
_cell.angle_gamma   90.00
#
_symmetry.space_group_name_H-M   'P 1'
#
loop_
_entity.id
_entity.type
_entity.pdbx_description
1 polymer ?
#
loop_
_entity_poly.entity_id
_entity_poly.type
_entity_poly.pdbx_seq_one_letter_code
_entity_poly.pdbx_strand_id
1 'polypeptide(L)'
;MYLGKDPGYVKENYEEMLKECGTSEPPNWKDIQYMYYALYDPAAAKNMWNESIVPEDGESKAHTYHWICNLDGLGLPDFSVTADTPLYSVFVKNNTRTYVAYNVSSVAKKVTFSDGKAITVPPRSMRSQIARKMRF
;
A
#
# COMPACT_ATOMS: atom_id res chain seq x y z
N MET A 1 2.21 -5.74 2.91
CA MET A 1 3.12 -4.56 2.96
C MET A 1 4.58 -4.91 2.70
N TYR A 2 5.19 -5.84 3.45
CA TYR A 2 6.64 -6.13 3.36
C TYR A 2 7.16 -6.50 1.96
N LEU A 3 6.29 -6.99 1.07
CA LEU A 3 6.61 -7.27 -0.34
C LEU A 3 7.12 -6.04 -1.10
N GLY A 4 6.76 -4.82 -0.67
CA GLY A 4 7.18 -3.56 -1.29
C GLY A 4 8.41 -2.93 -0.67
N LYS A 5 9.23 -3.69 0.09
CA LYS A 5 10.44 -3.18 0.76
C LYS A 5 11.42 -2.50 -0.20
N ASP A 6 11.51 -3.04 -1.41
CA ASP A 6 12.31 -2.50 -2.50
C ASP A 6 11.41 -2.39 -3.75
N PRO A 7 10.90 -1.19 -4.08
CA PRO A 7 10.09 -1.00 -5.27
C PRO A 7 10.84 -1.30 -6.58
N GLY A 8 12.17 -1.13 -6.60
CA GLY A 8 13.00 -1.51 -7.75
C GLY A 8 12.98 -3.02 -7.97
N TYR A 9 13.13 -3.79 -6.89
CA TYR A 9 13.00 -5.24 -6.95
C TYR A 9 11.58 -5.70 -7.36
N VAL A 10 10.52 -5.03 -6.89
CA VAL A 10 9.14 -5.34 -7.32
C VAL A 10 9.00 -5.22 -8.84
N LYS A 11 9.57 -4.16 -9.43
CA LYS A 11 9.60 -3.97 -10.88
C LYS A 11 10.36 -5.10 -11.58
N GLU A 12 11.60 -5.34 -11.16
CA GLU A 12 12.47 -6.36 -11.78
C GLU A 12 11.85 -7.75 -11.71
N ASN A 13 11.25 -8.12 -10.56
CA ASN A 13 10.57 -9.39 -10.36
C ASN A 13 9.38 -9.56 -11.32
N TYR A 14 8.55 -8.52 -11.45
CA TYR A 14 7.41 -8.54 -12.37
C TYR A 14 7.86 -8.61 -13.84
N GLU A 15 8.88 -7.85 -14.22
CA GLU A 15 9.44 -7.85 -15.59
C GLU A 15 10.08 -9.21 -15.94
N GLU A 16 10.77 -9.86 -15.00
CA GLU A 16 11.30 -11.20 -15.21
C GLU A 16 10.16 -12.22 -15.37
N MET A 17 9.10 -12.14 -14.56
CA MET A 17 7.92 -13.00 -14.73
C MET A 17 7.28 -12.87 -16.11
N LEU A 18 7.15 -11.65 -16.65
CA LEU A 18 6.66 -11.43 -18.00
C LEU A 18 7.58 -12.05 -19.07
N LYS A 19 8.89 -11.88 -18.90
CA LYS A 19 9.90 -12.44 -19.79
C LYS A 19 9.89 -13.96 -19.80
N GLU A 20 9.77 -14.60 -18.64
CA GLU A 20 9.66 -16.06 -18.52
C GLU A 20 8.35 -16.61 -19.11
N CYS A 21 7.24 -15.89 -18.94
CA CYS A 21 5.97 -16.24 -19.56
C CYS A 21 5.95 -16.00 -21.08
N GLY A 22 6.86 -15.18 -21.61
CA GLY A 22 6.89 -14.76 -23.00
C GLY A 22 5.68 -13.88 -23.39
N THR A 23 5.11 -13.16 -22.42
CA THR A 23 3.89 -12.35 -22.59
C THR A 23 4.12 -10.90 -22.15
N SER A 24 3.34 -9.96 -22.69
CA SER A 24 3.40 -8.54 -22.31
C SER A 24 2.59 -8.21 -21.04
N GLU A 25 1.76 -9.16 -20.59
CA GLU A 25 0.98 -9.11 -19.35
C GLU A 25 0.97 -10.50 -18.70
N PRO A 26 0.66 -10.61 -17.39
CA PRO A 26 0.57 -11.91 -16.74
C PRO A 26 -0.49 -12.78 -17.43
N PRO A 27 -0.19 -14.04 -17.80
CA PRO A 27 -1.13 -14.88 -18.51
C PRO A 27 -2.30 -15.35 -17.63
N ASN A 28 -2.11 -15.41 -16.32
CA ASN A 28 -3.08 -15.81 -15.29
C ASN A 28 -2.83 -15.05 -13.98
N TRP A 29 -3.77 -15.15 -13.03
CA TRP A 29 -3.73 -14.46 -11.72
C TRP A 29 -3.31 -13.00 -11.83
N LYS A 30 -3.88 -12.31 -12.83
CA LYS A 30 -3.60 -10.91 -13.14
C LYS A 30 -3.90 -10.00 -11.95
N ASP A 31 -4.95 -10.30 -11.20
CA ASP A 31 -5.28 -9.63 -9.94
C ASP A 31 -4.12 -9.67 -8.93
N ILE A 32 -3.57 -10.84 -8.63
CA ILE A 32 -2.42 -10.99 -7.72
C ILE A 32 -1.20 -10.22 -8.22
N GLN A 33 -0.90 -10.36 -9.51
CA GLN A 33 0.26 -9.72 -10.12
C GLN A 33 0.13 -8.20 -10.16
N TYR A 34 -1.06 -7.66 -10.42
CA TYR A 34 -1.31 -6.22 -10.40
C TYR A 34 -1.34 -5.66 -8.97
N MET A 35 -1.83 -6.41 -7.97
CA MET A 35 -1.68 -6.02 -6.57
C MET A 35 -0.20 -5.94 -6.15
N TYR A 36 0.62 -6.88 -6.61
CA TYR A 36 2.06 -6.84 -6.37
C TYR A 36 2.73 -5.67 -7.10
N TYR A 37 2.44 -5.48 -8.39
CA TYR A 37 3.01 -4.39 -9.18
C TYR A 37 2.62 -3.00 -8.67
N ALA A 38 1.45 -2.87 -8.02
CA ALA A 38 1.04 -1.64 -7.35
C ALA A 38 1.99 -1.19 -6.22
N LEU A 39 2.85 -2.06 -5.71
CA LEU A 39 3.92 -1.72 -4.76
C LEU A 39 5.14 -1.04 -5.44
N TYR A 40 5.15 -0.96 -6.77
CA TYR A 40 6.08 -0.18 -7.58
C TYR A 40 5.37 0.98 -8.28
N ASP A 41 4.36 0.69 -9.10
CA ASP A 41 3.59 1.66 -9.85
C ASP A 41 2.07 1.39 -9.73
N PRO A 42 1.41 1.97 -8.69
CA PRO A 42 0.00 1.75 -8.47
C PRO A 42 -0.90 2.41 -9.54
N ALA A 43 -0.42 3.46 -10.21
CA ALA A 43 -1.18 4.10 -11.28
C ALA A 43 -1.22 3.20 -12.52
N ALA A 44 -0.09 2.59 -12.89
CA ALA A 44 -0.04 1.60 -13.96
C ALA A 44 -0.88 0.37 -13.62
N ALA A 45 -0.75 -0.19 -12.41
CA ALA A 45 -1.54 -1.34 -11.97
C ALA A 45 -3.05 -1.09 -12.04
N LYS A 46 -3.50 0.11 -11.68
CA LYS A 46 -4.90 0.54 -11.78
C LYS A 46 -5.39 0.60 -13.22
N ASN A 47 -4.56 1.04 -14.15
CA ASN A 47 -4.90 1.10 -15.57
C ASN A 47 -4.93 -0.29 -16.23
N MET A 48 -4.11 -1.24 -15.75
CA MET A 48 -4.11 -2.62 -16.24
C MET A 48 -5.31 -3.44 -15.72
N TRP A 49 -5.75 -3.18 -14.49
CA TRP A 49 -6.86 -3.89 -13.88
C TRP A 49 -8.20 -3.55 -14.55
N ASN A 50 -9.06 -4.56 -14.71
CA ASN A 50 -10.44 -4.39 -15.18
C ASN A 50 -11.34 -5.54 -14.68
N GLU A 51 -12.65 -5.36 -14.78
CA GLU A 51 -13.64 -6.31 -14.24
C GLU A 51 -13.70 -7.66 -14.97
N SER A 52 -13.10 -7.81 -16.15
CA SER A 52 -13.08 -9.11 -16.85
C SER A 52 -12.07 -10.09 -16.26
N ILE A 53 -11.16 -9.61 -15.39
CA ILE A 53 -10.22 -10.47 -14.67
C ILE A 53 -11.01 -11.36 -13.72
N VAL A 54 -10.91 -12.67 -13.92
CA VAL A 54 -11.41 -13.68 -12.99
C VAL A 54 -10.47 -13.70 -11.78
N PRO A 55 -10.97 -13.46 -10.55
CA PRO A 55 -10.13 -13.52 -9.36
C PRO A 55 -9.46 -14.88 -9.19
N GLU A 56 -8.26 -14.89 -8.64
CA GLU A 56 -7.72 -16.09 -7.97
C GLU A 56 -8.71 -16.54 -6.87
N ASP A 57 -8.78 -17.84 -6.59
CA ASP A 57 -9.87 -18.43 -5.79
C ASP A 57 -9.94 -17.88 -4.35
N GLY A 58 -8.82 -17.41 -3.80
CA GLY A 58 -8.73 -16.74 -2.50
C GLY A 58 -8.99 -15.23 -2.54
N GLU A 59 -9.25 -14.67 -3.72
CA GLU A 59 -9.41 -13.24 -3.95
C GLU A 59 -10.84 -12.81 -4.35
N SER A 60 -11.06 -11.50 -4.34
CA SER A 60 -12.25 -10.83 -4.82
C SER A 60 -11.89 -9.57 -5.57
N LYS A 61 -12.68 -9.24 -6.61
CA LYS A 61 -12.55 -7.97 -7.36
C LYS A 61 -12.54 -6.75 -6.43
N ALA A 62 -13.34 -6.81 -5.35
CA ALA A 62 -13.46 -5.74 -4.38
C ALA A 62 -12.15 -5.50 -3.62
N HIS A 63 -11.53 -6.56 -3.09
CA HIS A 63 -10.26 -6.42 -2.39
C HIS A 63 -9.13 -6.02 -3.34
N THR A 64 -9.04 -6.62 -4.53
CA THR A 64 -8.04 -6.24 -5.55
C THR A 64 -8.11 -4.76 -5.89
N TYR A 65 -9.31 -4.28 -6.24
CA TYR A 65 -9.50 -2.89 -6.63
C TYR A 65 -9.29 -1.92 -5.46
N HIS A 66 -9.74 -2.30 -4.26
CA HIS A 66 -9.50 -1.52 -3.04
C HIS A 66 -8.00 -1.40 -2.73
N TRP A 67 -7.25 -2.50 -2.82
CA TRP A 67 -5.79 -2.51 -2.59
C TRP A 67 -5.06 -1.57 -3.55
N ILE A 68 -5.28 -1.75 -4.85
CA ILE A 68 -4.62 -0.95 -5.91
C ILE A 68 -4.98 0.53 -5.75
N CYS A 69 -6.27 0.86 -5.57
CA CYS A 69 -6.70 2.25 -5.41
C CYS A 69 -6.17 2.90 -4.12
N ASN A 70 -6.02 2.15 -3.02
CA ASN A 70 -5.42 2.68 -1.81
C ASN A 70 -3.93 3.00 -2.01
N LEU A 71 -3.17 2.13 -2.68
CA LEU A 71 -1.77 2.44 -3.00
C LEU A 71 -1.65 3.61 -3.98
N ASP A 72 -2.56 3.73 -4.95
CA ASP A 72 -2.63 4.90 -5.82
C ASP A 72 -2.90 6.17 -4.99
N GLY A 73 -3.86 6.15 -4.07
CA GLY A 73 -4.18 7.30 -3.22
C GLY A 73 -3.09 7.66 -2.19
N LEU A 74 -2.53 6.67 -1.50
CA LEU A 74 -1.63 6.83 -0.35
C LEU A 74 -0.15 6.93 -0.76
N GLY A 75 0.22 6.30 -1.88
CA GLY A 75 1.59 6.08 -2.31
C GLY A 75 2.16 4.74 -1.83
N LEU A 76 3.49 4.61 -1.93
CA LEU A 76 4.20 3.38 -1.59
C LEU A 76 4.49 3.30 -0.08
N PRO A 77 4.67 2.09 0.49
CA PRO A 77 5.04 1.95 1.89
C PRO A 77 6.40 2.60 2.18
N ASP A 78 6.48 3.40 3.25
CA ASP A 78 7.74 3.99 3.73
C ASP A 78 8.25 3.20 4.96
N PHE A 79 9.30 2.41 4.75
CA PHE A 79 9.91 1.58 5.79
C PHE A 79 10.97 2.33 6.63
N SER A 80 11.27 3.59 6.33
CA SER A 80 12.21 4.40 7.12
C SER A 80 11.62 4.91 8.43
N VAL A 81 10.30 4.85 8.58
CA VAL A 81 9.56 5.36 9.74
C VAL A 81 8.98 4.22 10.56
N THR A 82 9.25 4.22 11.86
CA THR A 82 8.66 3.29 12.83
C THR A 82 7.67 4.00 13.75
N ALA A 83 6.90 3.24 14.53
CA ALA A 83 5.97 3.79 15.51
C ALA A 83 6.02 3.02 16.84
N ASP A 84 5.58 3.67 17.91
CA ASP A 84 5.42 3.10 19.26
C ASP A 84 4.17 2.19 19.43
N THR A 85 3.59 1.72 18.32
CA THR A 85 2.50 0.75 18.29
C THR A 85 2.79 -0.33 17.23
N PRO A 86 2.40 -1.60 17.43
CA PRO A 86 2.63 -2.64 16.43
C PRO A 86 1.67 -2.56 15.22
N LEU A 87 0.51 -1.88 15.36
CA LEU A 87 -0.53 -1.84 14.33
C LEU A 87 -0.50 -0.51 13.57
N TYR A 88 0.48 -0.36 12.69
CA TYR A 88 0.66 0.84 11.88
C TYR A 88 1.17 0.54 10.47
N SER A 89 1.07 1.52 9.59
CA SER A 89 1.79 1.60 8.33
C SER A 89 2.00 3.06 7.96
N VAL A 90 3.12 3.36 7.31
CA VAL A 90 3.42 4.69 6.76
C VAL A 90 3.54 4.55 5.25
N PHE A 91 2.95 5.50 4.53
CA PHE A 91 2.98 5.56 3.08
C PHE A 91 3.57 6.91 2.63
N VAL A 92 4.16 6.97 1.45
CA VAL A 92 4.70 8.20 0.87
C VAL A 92 4.29 8.35 -0.59
N LYS A 93 3.71 9.50 -0.93
CA LYS A 93 3.42 9.92 -2.30
C LYS A 93 3.93 11.34 -2.50
N ASN A 94 4.76 11.57 -3.53
CA ASN A 94 5.32 12.89 -3.86
C ASN A 94 5.93 13.59 -2.62
N ASN A 95 6.78 12.86 -1.88
CA ASN A 95 7.42 13.30 -0.63
C ASN A 95 6.45 13.69 0.51
N THR A 96 5.17 13.36 0.39
CA THR A 96 4.15 13.60 1.42
C THR A 96 3.79 12.27 2.07
N ARG A 97 4.04 12.16 3.39
CA ARG A 97 3.72 10.95 4.15
C ARG A 97 2.26 10.90 4.59
N THR A 98 1.70 9.70 4.59
CA THR A 98 0.43 9.36 5.23
C THR A 98 0.66 8.32 6.31
N TYR A 99 0.20 8.62 7.53
CA TYR A 99 0.36 7.76 8.69
C TYR A 99 -0.96 7.06 8.98
N VAL A 100 -0.95 5.74 9.07
CA VAL A 100 -2.11 4.92 9.38
C VAL A 100 -1.82 4.12 10.64
N ALA A 101 -2.74 4.14 11.60
CA ALA A 101 -2.67 3.28 12.76
C ALA A 101 -4.07 2.77 13.15
N TYR A 102 -4.11 1.54 13.66
CA TYR A 102 -5.32 0.94 14.21
C TYR A 102 -5.18 0.75 15.71
N ASN A 103 -6.18 1.20 16.45
CA ASN A 103 -6.21 1.07 17.89
C ASN A 103 -7.21 0.01 18.32
N VAL A 104 -6.69 -1.14 18.75
CA VAL A 104 -7.49 -2.24 19.28
C VAL A 104 -7.97 -2.00 20.70
N SER A 105 -7.47 -1.03 21.47
CA SER A 105 -7.91 -0.86 22.86
C SER A 105 -9.27 -0.16 22.96
N SER A 106 -9.88 -0.26 24.14
CA SER A 106 -11.08 0.50 24.53
C SER A 106 -10.80 1.95 24.94
N VAL A 107 -9.52 2.35 25.02
CA VAL A 107 -9.10 3.74 25.31
C VAL A 107 -8.39 4.35 24.11
N ALA A 108 -8.44 5.68 23.98
CA ALA A 108 -7.71 6.38 22.93
C ALA A 108 -6.19 6.23 23.13
N LYS A 109 -5.44 6.12 22.03
CA LYS A 109 -3.98 6.02 22.05
C LYS A 109 -3.35 7.18 21.29
N LYS A 110 -2.32 7.80 21.87
CA LYS A 110 -1.40 8.66 21.14
C LYS A 110 -0.30 7.77 20.57
N VAL A 111 -0.18 7.74 19.25
CA VAL A 111 0.87 7.01 18.52
C VAL A 111 1.92 8.01 18.08
N THR A 112 3.18 7.72 18.37
CA THR A 112 4.36 8.53 18.02
C THR A 112 5.20 7.79 17.00
N PHE A 113 5.57 8.48 15.93
CA PHE A 113 6.42 7.97 14.86
C PHE A 113 7.88 8.44 15.04
N SER A 114 8.83 7.69 14.50
CA SER A 114 10.27 7.97 14.65
C SER A 114 10.73 9.28 14.00
N ASP A 115 9.94 9.83 13.06
CA ASP A 115 10.17 11.13 12.44
C ASP A 115 9.52 12.30 13.19
N GLY A 116 9.04 12.05 14.41
CA GLY A 116 8.45 13.04 15.32
C GLY A 116 6.96 13.30 15.09
N LYS A 117 6.33 12.69 14.08
CA LYS A 117 4.87 12.81 13.92
C LYS A 117 4.14 12.12 15.09
N ALA A 118 3.02 12.70 15.53
CA ALA A 118 2.09 12.03 16.42
C ALA A 118 0.64 12.11 15.92
N ILE A 119 -0.12 11.05 16.16
CA ILE A 119 -1.57 10.98 15.89
C ILE A 119 -2.31 10.38 17.08
N THR A 120 -3.50 10.91 17.40
CA THR A 120 -4.39 10.31 18.42
C THR A 120 -5.42 9.43 17.73
N VAL A 121 -5.46 8.15 18.07
CA VAL A 121 -6.37 7.15 17.49
C VAL A 121 -7.46 6.81 18.51
N PRO A 122 -8.75 7.02 18.20
CA PRO A 122 -9.84 6.66 19.11
C PRO A 122 -9.88 5.16 19.44
N PRO A 123 -10.62 4.73 20.47
CA PRO A 123 -10.85 3.32 20.76
C PRO A 123 -11.38 2.56 19.54
N ARG A 124 -10.98 1.29 19.38
CA ARG A 124 -11.54 0.34 18.39
C ARG A 124 -11.67 0.92 16.98
N SER A 125 -10.70 1.69 16.52
CA SER A 125 -10.80 2.43 15.27
C SER A 125 -9.48 2.54 14.51
N MET A 126 -9.59 2.77 13.21
CA MET A 126 -8.49 3.15 12.35
C MET A 126 -8.46 4.67 12.20
N ARG A 127 -7.27 5.25 12.17
CA ARG A 127 -7.06 6.63 11.75
C ARG A 127 -5.97 6.71 10.72
N SER A 128 -6.23 7.49 9.67
CA SER A 128 -5.23 7.95 8.71
C SER A 128 -5.04 9.45 8.84
N GLN A 129 -3.80 9.93 8.69
CA GLN A 129 -3.50 11.35 8.70
C GLN A 129 -2.35 11.66 7.73
N ILE A 130 -2.56 12.63 6.84
CA ILE A 130 -1.54 13.13 5.93
C ILE A 130 -0.64 14.14 6.65
N ALA A 131 0.67 14.11 6.41
CA ALA A 131 1.61 15.15 6.82
C ALA A 131 1.21 16.48 6.16
N ARG A 132 0.74 17.46 6.94
CA ARG A 132 0.54 18.82 6.44
C ARG A 132 1.89 19.54 6.42
N LYS A 133 2.26 20.16 5.29
CA LYS A 133 3.29 21.21 5.29
C LYS A 133 2.79 22.37 6.17
N MET A 134 3.58 22.80 7.15
CA MET A 134 3.34 24.09 7.79
C MET A 134 3.44 25.16 6.70
N ARG A 135 2.35 25.92 6.51
CA ARG A 135 2.40 27.16 5.72
C ARG A 135 3.10 28.19 6.60
N PHE A 136 4.23 28.70 6.14
CA PHE A 136 4.81 29.95 6.63
C PHE A 136 4.12 31.11 5.91
#